data_AF-A0A3Q4BHE5-F1
#
_entry.id   AF-A0A3Q4BHE5-F1
#
_cell.length_a   1.000
_cell.length_b   1.000
_cell.length_c   1.000
_cell.angle_alpha   90.00
_cell.angle_beta   90.00
_cell.angle_gamma   90.00
#
_symmetry.space_group_name_H-M   'P 1'
#
loop_
_entity.id
_entity.type
_entity.pdbx_description
1 polymer ?
#
loop_
_entity_poly.entity_id
_entity_poly.type
_entity_poly.pdbx_seq_one_letter_code
_entity_poly.pdbx_strand_id
1 'polypeptide(L)'
;LSGPAVNMERTFVAVKPDGVQRGLCGEIIKRLEQRGFRLVAAKFTQASEEHMKKHYLDLKDKPFYAGLCKYMSSGPVLATVWEGQNVVKLVRMMLGETNPADSRPGSIRGDLCIDIGRNIVHGSDTLENAKAEIDLWFKVDQLVSYTPCAQAWLYE
;
A
#
# COMPACT_ATOMS: atom_id res chain seq x y z
N LEU A 1 16.34 -22.57 -21.28
CA LEU A 1 16.61 -22.40 -19.85
C LEU A 1 15.44 -21.64 -19.26
N SER A 2 14.36 -22.32 -18.88
CA SER A 2 13.29 -21.68 -18.11
C SER A 2 13.72 -21.72 -16.64
N GLY A 3 14.16 -20.59 -16.11
CA GLY A 3 14.41 -20.43 -14.68
C GLY A 3 13.18 -20.80 -13.85
N PRO A 4 13.32 -20.99 -12.53
CA PRO A 4 12.18 -21.25 -11.66
C PRO A 4 11.11 -20.15 -11.84
N ALA A 5 9.84 -20.54 -11.86
CA ALA A 5 8.75 -19.57 -11.93
C ALA A 5 8.88 -18.57 -10.76
N VAL A 6 9.09 -17.30 -11.08
CA VAL A 6 9.18 -16.22 -10.07
C VAL A 6 7.88 -16.22 -9.28
N ASN A 7 7.96 -16.40 -7.95
CA ASN A 7 6.79 -16.33 -7.09
C ASN A 7 6.29 -14.89 -7.04
N MET A 8 5.23 -14.60 -7.78
CA MET A 8 4.63 -13.28 -7.87
C MET A 8 3.58 -13.11 -6.76
N GLU A 9 3.96 -12.38 -5.71
CA GLU A 9 3.08 -12.00 -4.62
C GLU A 9 2.40 -10.67 -4.92
N ARG A 10 1.30 -10.37 -4.22
CA ARG A 10 0.61 -9.08 -4.28
C ARG A 10 0.50 -8.44 -2.90
N THR A 11 0.55 -7.11 -2.86
CA THR A 11 0.30 -6.33 -1.65
C THR A 11 -0.66 -5.19 -1.93
N PHE A 12 -1.46 -4.82 -0.93
CA PHE A 12 -2.30 -3.64 -0.97
C PHE A 12 -1.53 -2.44 -0.40
N VAL A 13 -1.58 -1.31 -1.11
CA VAL A 13 -1.00 -0.04 -0.68
C VAL A 13 -2.05 1.06 -0.83
N ALA A 14 -2.22 1.87 0.20
CA ALA A 14 -3.11 3.02 0.13
C ALA A 14 -2.39 4.32 0.52
N VAL A 15 -2.46 5.32 -0.35
CA VAL A 15 -2.15 6.70 0.03
C VAL A 15 -3.32 7.23 0.83
N LYS A 16 -3.06 7.59 2.09
CA LYS A 16 -4.03 8.07 3.07
C LYS A 16 -4.50 9.49 2.74
N PRO A 17 -5.57 10.01 3.39
CA PRO A 17 -6.10 11.33 3.08
C PRO A 17 -5.07 12.47 3.18
N ASP A 18 -4.18 12.44 4.18
CA ASP A 18 -3.08 13.39 4.31
C ASP A 18 -2.05 13.29 3.18
N GLY A 19 -1.74 12.08 2.70
CA GLY A 19 -0.86 11.88 1.55
C GLY A 19 -1.45 12.45 0.26
N VAL A 20 -2.76 12.28 0.06
CA VAL A 20 -3.48 12.86 -1.08
C VAL A 20 -3.52 14.39 -0.99
N GLN A 21 -3.93 14.94 0.17
CA GLN A 21 -4.03 16.39 0.38
C GLN A 21 -2.69 17.12 0.21
N ARG A 22 -1.58 16.41 0.46
CA ARG A 22 -0.22 16.93 0.28
C ARG A 22 0.35 16.72 -1.13
N GLY A 23 -0.42 16.15 -2.06
CA GLY A 23 0.00 15.93 -3.44
C GLY A 23 1.05 14.82 -3.61
N LEU A 24 1.12 13.84 -2.69
CA LEU A 24 2.19 12.84 -2.66
C LEU A 24 1.86 11.53 -3.38
N CYS A 25 0.70 11.42 -4.04
CA CYS A 25 0.31 10.22 -4.78
C CYS A 25 1.33 9.83 -5.84
N GLY A 26 1.76 10.78 -6.67
CA GLY A 26 2.72 10.54 -7.74
C GLY A 26 4.09 10.12 -7.21
N GLU A 27 4.55 10.71 -6.11
CA GLU A 27 5.84 10.35 -5.49
C GLU A 27 5.83 8.93 -4.93
N ILE A 28 4.74 8.52 -4.27
CA ILE A 28 4.61 7.15 -3.74
C ILE A 28 4.55 6.12 -4.88
N ILE A 29 3.74 6.38 -5.92
CA ILE A 29 3.68 5.52 -7.12
C ILE A 29 5.05 5.40 -7.75
N LYS A 30 5.71 6.54 -8.02
CA LYS A 30 7.03 6.60 -8.66
C LYS A 30 8.06 5.74 -7.91
N ARG A 31 8.11 5.80 -6.58
CA ARG A 31 9.06 4.99 -5.80
C ARG A 31 8.83 3.49 -5.99
N LEU A 32 7.57 3.05 -6.05
CA LEU A 32 7.21 1.64 -6.26
C LEU A 32 7.48 1.18 -7.70
N GLU A 33 7.18 2.02 -8.70
CA GLU A 33 7.51 1.75 -10.11
C GLU A 33 9.03 1.67 -10.33
N GLN A 34 9.79 2.63 -9.79
CA GLN A 34 11.25 2.66 -9.90
C GLN A 34 11.93 1.46 -9.22
N ARG A 35 11.29 0.87 -8.20
CA ARG A 35 11.75 -0.37 -7.58
C ARG A 35 11.59 -1.59 -8.51
N GLY A 36 10.71 -1.50 -9.51
CA GLY A 36 10.40 -2.58 -10.44
C GLY A 36 9.11 -3.35 -10.10
N PHE A 37 8.30 -2.87 -9.15
CA PHE A 37 7.02 -3.50 -8.86
C PHE A 37 5.97 -3.15 -9.91
N ARG A 38 5.08 -4.11 -10.19
CA ARG A 38 4.05 -3.97 -11.21
C ARG A 38 2.75 -3.47 -10.58
N LEU A 39 2.21 -2.36 -11.06
CA LEU A 39 0.89 -1.86 -10.66
C LEU A 39 -0.20 -2.72 -11.31
N VAL A 40 -0.98 -3.47 -10.54
CA VAL A 40 -2.04 -4.33 -11.09
C VAL A 40 -3.45 -3.79 -10.86
N ALA A 41 -3.62 -2.83 -9.96
CA ALA A 41 -4.88 -2.09 -9.81
C ALA A 41 -4.63 -0.73 -9.15
N ALA A 42 -5.43 0.27 -9.51
CA ALA A 42 -5.47 1.56 -8.85
C ALA A 42 -6.90 2.12 -8.87
N LYS A 43 -7.33 2.73 -7.76
CA LYS A 43 -8.57 3.51 -7.71
C LYS A 43 -8.43 4.70 -6.77
N PHE A 44 -8.94 5.85 -7.20
CA PHE A 44 -9.08 7.04 -6.38
C PHE A 44 -10.51 7.10 -5.84
N THR A 45 -10.68 7.07 -4.52
CA THR A 45 -12.01 6.93 -3.91
C THR A 45 -12.06 7.52 -2.51
N GLN A 46 -13.24 7.89 -2.05
CA GLN A 46 -13.48 8.20 -0.64
C GLN A 46 -14.20 7.02 0.01
N ALA A 47 -13.51 6.30 0.89
CA ALA A 47 -14.06 5.13 1.58
C ALA A 47 -15.01 5.56 2.71
N SER A 48 -16.12 4.83 2.87
CA SER A 48 -17.02 5.06 4.00
C SER A 48 -16.37 4.64 5.32
N GLU A 49 -16.85 5.19 6.45
CA GLU A 49 -16.38 4.76 7.77
C GLU A 49 -16.66 3.27 8.01
N GLU A 50 -17.77 2.73 7.51
CA GLU A 50 -18.08 1.29 7.56
C GLU A 50 -17.04 0.44 6.81
N HIS A 51 -16.59 0.91 5.65
CA HIS A 51 -15.53 0.25 4.90
C HIS A 51 -14.21 0.27 5.70
N MET A 52 -13.87 1.40 6.33
CA MET A 52 -12.67 1.51 7.15
C MET A 52 -12.71 0.66 8.41
N LYS A 53 -13.90 0.47 9.02
CA LYS A 53 -14.11 -0.47 10.13
C LYS A 53 -13.84 -1.92 9.72
N LYS A 54 -14.23 -2.31 8.51
CA LYS A 54 -13.90 -3.64 7.97
C LYS A 54 -12.39 -3.78 7.71
N HIS A 55 -11.76 -2.74 7.16
CA HIS A 55 -10.33 -2.75 6.86
C HIS A 55 -9.46 -2.84 8.12
N TYR A 56 -9.81 -2.13 9.20
CA TYR A 56 -9.06 -2.15 10.47
C TYR A 56 -9.67 -3.06 11.54
N LEU A 57 -10.39 -4.12 11.14
CA LEU A 57 -11.13 -4.96 12.07
C LEU A 57 -10.24 -5.55 13.18
N ASP A 58 -9.00 -5.90 12.86
CA ASP A 58 -8.01 -6.45 13.80
C ASP A 58 -7.59 -5.43 14.89
N LEU A 59 -7.87 -4.15 14.67
CA LEU A 59 -7.59 -3.07 15.59
C LEU A 59 -8.81 -2.63 16.39
N LYS A 60 -9.97 -3.28 16.25
CA LYS A 60 -11.26 -2.83 16.83
C LYS A 60 -11.21 -2.55 18.34
N ASP A 61 -10.37 -3.28 19.07
CA ASP A 61 -10.24 -3.18 20.53
C ASP A 61 -9.15 -2.17 20.96
N LYS A 62 -8.48 -1.51 20.01
CA LYS A 62 -7.47 -0.48 20.28
C LYS A 62 -8.13 0.88 20.54
N PRO A 63 -7.62 1.68 21.50
CA PRO A 63 -8.25 2.95 21.88
C PRO A 63 -8.30 3.99 20.74
N PHE A 64 -7.41 3.86 19.75
CA PHE A 64 -7.36 4.76 18.59
C PHE A 64 -8.21 4.31 17.40
N TYR A 65 -8.87 3.15 17.46
CA TYR A 65 -9.60 2.55 16.32
C TYR A 65 -10.68 3.45 15.75
N ALA A 66 -11.56 4.00 16.60
CA ALA A 66 -12.63 4.87 16.16
C ALA A 66 -12.09 6.14 15.49
N GLY A 67 -11.03 6.73 16.06
CA GLY A 67 -10.33 7.87 15.47
C GLY A 67 -9.68 7.54 14.13
N LEU A 68 -9.05 6.37 14.01
CA LEU A 68 -8.42 5.89 12.79
C LEU A 68 -9.44 5.69 11.66
N CYS A 69 -10.58 5.06 11.94
CA CYS A 69 -11.63 4.85 10.95
C CYS A 69 -12.22 6.18 10.46
N LYS A 70 -12.54 7.09 11.40
CA LYS A 70 -13.05 8.44 11.08
C LYS A 70 -12.03 9.27 10.29
N TYR A 71 -10.75 9.15 10.65
CA TYR A 71 -9.66 9.83 9.94
C TYR A 71 -9.55 9.34 8.50
N MET A 72 -9.51 8.03 8.29
CA MET A 72 -9.34 7.45 6.95
C MET A 72 -10.56 7.64 6.04
N SER A 73 -11.75 7.85 6.59
CA SER A 73 -12.95 8.21 5.82
C SER A 73 -13.13 9.73 5.61
N SER A 74 -12.30 10.57 6.22
CA SER A 74 -12.43 12.03 6.18
C SER A 74 -12.09 12.67 4.83
N GLY A 75 -11.46 11.93 3.92
CA GLY A 75 -11.07 12.42 2.61
C GLY A 75 -10.75 11.29 1.63
N PRO A 76 -10.36 11.63 0.39
CA PRO A 76 -10.04 10.64 -0.61
C PRO A 76 -8.76 9.87 -0.28
N VAL A 77 -8.69 8.64 -0.75
CA VAL A 77 -7.52 7.77 -0.73
C VAL A 77 -7.21 7.29 -2.15
N LEU A 78 -5.93 7.04 -2.41
CA LEU A 78 -5.50 6.31 -3.60
C LEU A 78 -5.18 4.88 -3.17
N ALA A 79 -6.09 3.96 -3.44
CA ALA A 79 -5.91 2.53 -3.20
C ALA A 79 -5.24 1.89 -4.42
N THR A 80 -4.23 1.06 -4.19
CA THR A 80 -3.43 0.40 -5.23
C THR A 80 -3.09 -1.03 -4.84
N VAL A 81 -2.84 -1.86 -5.85
CA VAL A 81 -2.32 -3.22 -5.69
C VAL A 81 -1.04 -3.36 -6.49
N TRP A 82 0.01 -3.83 -5.84
CA TRP A 82 1.35 -4.00 -6.43
C TRP A 82 1.73 -5.47 -6.43
N GLU A 83 2.35 -5.92 -7.52
CA GLU A 83 2.81 -7.30 -7.70
C GLU A 83 4.33 -7.37 -7.87
N GLY A 84 4.94 -8.38 -7.28
CA GLY A 84 6.36 -8.70 -7.43
C GLY A 84 6.84 -9.72 -6.39
N GLN A 85 8.07 -10.18 -6.54
CA GLN A 85 8.69 -11.11 -5.59
C GLN A 85 8.90 -10.44 -4.21
N ASN A 86 8.46 -11.08 -3.12
CA ASN A 86 8.53 -10.57 -1.75
C ASN A 86 7.88 -9.18 -1.56
N VAL A 87 6.90 -8.81 -2.41
CA VAL A 87 6.43 -7.42 -2.51
C VAL A 87 5.84 -6.91 -1.19
N VAL A 88 5.14 -7.76 -0.41
CA VAL A 88 4.60 -7.37 0.90
C VAL A 88 5.72 -6.87 1.83
N LYS A 89 6.76 -7.70 2.01
CA LYS A 89 7.90 -7.38 2.86
C LYS A 89 8.67 -6.15 2.34
N LEU A 90 8.97 -6.12 1.05
CA LEU A 90 9.79 -5.07 0.46
C LEU A 90 9.07 -3.72 0.43
N VAL A 91 7.77 -3.70 0.16
CA VAL A 91 6.96 -2.48 0.26
C VAL A 91 6.96 -1.96 1.69
N ARG A 92 6.74 -2.81 2.71
CA ARG A 92 6.85 -2.39 4.12
C ARG A 92 8.19 -1.73 4.44
N MET A 93 9.29 -2.30 3.96
CA MET A 93 10.62 -1.69 4.11
C MET A 93 10.72 -0.32 3.42
N MET A 94 10.16 -0.17 2.22
CA MET A 94 10.14 1.11 1.49
C MET A 94 9.26 2.15 2.15
N LEU A 95 8.14 1.74 2.76
CA LEU A 95 7.26 2.66 3.49
C LEU A 95 7.97 3.24 4.74
N GLY A 96 8.81 2.43 5.40
CA GLY A 96 9.40 2.75 6.69
C GLY A 96 8.51 2.28 7.85
N GLU A 97 8.96 2.52 9.08
CA GLU A 97 8.22 2.14 10.29
C GLU A 97 6.87 2.87 10.40
N THR A 98 5.93 2.34 11.18
CA THR A 98 4.61 2.99 11.33
C THR A 98 4.73 4.38 11.94
N ASN A 99 5.64 4.55 12.90
CA ASN A 99 5.99 5.85 13.47
C ASN A 99 7.07 6.51 12.59
N PRO A 100 6.80 7.68 11.98
CA PRO A 100 7.80 8.37 11.16
C PRO A 100 9.10 8.70 11.88
N ALA A 101 9.05 8.94 13.20
CA ALA A 101 10.25 9.21 14.00
C ALA A 101 11.24 8.03 14.03
N ASP A 102 10.74 6.81 13.82
CA ASP A 102 11.54 5.57 13.77
C ASP A 102 11.88 5.18 12.31
N SER A 103 11.35 5.91 11.33
CA SER A 103 11.58 5.64 9.90
C SER A 103 12.90 6.23 9.43
N ARG A 104 13.68 5.43 8.70
CA ARG A 104 15.00 5.87 8.20
C ARG A 104 14.87 6.82 7.00
N PRO A 105 15.80 7.77 6.83
CA PRO A 105 15.92 8.54 5.60
C PRO A 105 15.98 7.63 4.35
N GLY A 106 15.29 8.03 3.29
CA GLY A 106 15.07 7.26 2.07
C GLY A 106 13.80 6.41 2.06
N SER A 107 13.21 6.11 3.24
CA SER A 107 11.87 5.52 3.31
C SER A 107 10.81 6.59 3.10
N ILE A 108 9.61 6.19 2.63
CA ILE A 108 8.53 7.13 2.33
C ILE A 108 8.13 7.94 3.58
N ARG A 109 7.97 7.28 4.74
CA ARG A 109 7.60 7.99 5.98
C ARG A 109 8.77 8.78 6.56
N GLY A 110 10.00 8.27 6.45
CA GLY A 110 11.18 8.99 6.92
C GLY A 110 11.42 10.29 6.16
N ASP A 111 11.15 10.30 4.85
CA ASP A 111 11.33 11.49 4.02
C ASP A 111 10.15 12.47 4.09
N LEU A 112 8.94 11.95 4.25
CA LEU A 112 7.72 12.71 3.98
C LEU A 112 6.79 12.87 5.19
N CYS A 113 7.08 12.29 6.36
CA CYS A 113 6.18 12.35 7.52
C CYS A 113 6.89 12.82 8.79
N ILE A 114 6.08 13.25 9.76
CA ILE A 114 6.57 13.73 11.06
C ILE A 114 5.85 13.00 12.20
N ASP A 115 4.51 12.94 12.14
CA ASP A 115 3.67 12.41 13.23
C ASP A 115 3.03 11.05 12.88
N ILE A 116 2.90 10.16 13.88
CA ILE A 116 2.33 8.81 13.71
C ILE A 116 0.89 8.81 13.20
N GLY A 117 0.09 9.81 13.58
CA GLY A 117 -1.30 9.97 13.12
C GLY A 117 -1.41 10.54 11.70
N ARG A 118 -0.30 11.00 11.10
CA ARG A 118 -0.21 11.61 9.76
C ARG A 118 0.97 11.03 8.98
N ASN A 119 0.97 9.70 8.86
CA ASN A 119 2.04 8.93 8.23
C ASN A 119 1.78 8.55 6.76
N ILE A 120 0.88 9.27 6.06
CA ILE A 120 0.57 9.31 4.61
C ILE A 120 0.26 8.03 3.84
N VAL A 121 0.68 6.85 4.30
CA VAL A 121 0.63 5.62 3.50
C VAL A 121 0.40 4.39 4.38
N HIS A 122 -0.42 3.47 3.88
CA HIS A 122 -0.66 2.13 4.41
C HIS A 122 -0.06 1.10 3.45
N GLY A 123 0.41 -0.02 3.99
CA GLY A 123 0.79 -1.21 3.23
C GLY A 123 0.59 -2.45 4.08
N SER A 124 0.08 -3.52 3.47
CA SER A 124 -0.16 -4.81 4.12
C SER A 124 1.10 -5.32 4.82
N ASP A 125 0.95 -5.93 5.98
CA ASP A 125 2.06 -6.42 6.81
C ASP A 125 2.36 -7.93 6.63
N THR A 126 1.37 -8.71 6.22
CA THR A 126 1.49 -10.15 5.91
C THR A 126 0.86 -10.50 4.57
N LEU A 127 1.13 -11.70 4.05
CA LEU A 127 0.51 -12.19 2.81
C LEU A 127 -0.99 -12.42 2.99
N GLU A 128 -1.40 -12.91 4.16
CA GLU A 128 -2.78 -13.14 4.54
C GLU A 128 -3.55 -11.82 4.58
N ASN A 129 -2.98 -10.80 5.22
CA ASN A 129 -3.59 -9.47 5.30
C ASN A 129 -3.59 -8.79 3.92
N ALA A 130 -2.54 -8.95 3.13
CA ALA A 130 -2.53 -8.47 1.74
C ALA A 130 -3.69 -9.06 0.93
N LYS A 131 -3.92 -10.37 1.01
CA LYS A 131 -5.05 -11.01 0.34
C LYS A 131 -6.39 -10.45 0.82
N ALA A 132 -6.59 -10.39 2.14
CA ALA A 132 -7.85 -9.90 2.73
C ALA A 132 -8.13 -8.43 2.37
N GLU A 133 -7.09 -7.58 2.37
CA GLU A 133 -7.19 -6.18 1.98
C GLU A 133 -7.48 -6.04 0.48
N ILE A 134 -6.79 -6.78 -0.39
CA ILE A 134 -7.07 -6.77 -1.84
C ILE A 134 -8.52 -7.17 -2.12
N ASP A 135 -9.00 -8.26 -1.51
CA ASP A 135 -10.37 -8.75 -1.68
C ASP A 135 -11.43 -7.76 -1.14
N LEU A 136 -11.10 -7.01 -0.07
CA LEU A 136 -11.97 -5.98 0.47
C LEU A 136 -12.06 -4.75 -0.45
N TRP A 137 -10.93 -4.34 -1.04
CA TRP A 137 -10.84 -3.10 -1.81
C TRP A 137 -11.12 -3.28 -3.30
N PHE A 138 -10.86 -4.43 -3.89
CA PHE A 138 -10.97 -4.63 -5.34
C PHE A 138 -11.73 -5.91 -5.67
N LYS A 139 -12.60 -5.81 -6.67
CA LYS A 139 -13.15 -6.99 -7.35
C LYS A 139 -12.09 -7.59 -8.28
N VAL A 140 -12.23 -8.88 -8.58
CA VAL A 140 -11.29 -9.61 -9.44
C VAL A 140 -11.13 -8.98 -10.83
N ASP A 141 -12.21 -8.45 -11.41
CA ASP A 141 -12.23 -7.79 -12.71
C ASP A 141 -11.52 -6.41 -12.73
N GLN A 142 -11.20 -5.88 -11.55
CA GLN A 142 -10.43 -4.64 -11.40
C GLN A 142 -8.91 -4.90 -11.35
N LEU A 143 -8.48 -6.18 -11.29
CA LEU A 143 -7.07 -6.56 -11.30
C LEU A 143 -6.62 -6.85 -12.73
N VAL A 144 -5.66 -6.07 -13.21
CA VAL A 144 -5.16 -6.16 -14.59
C VAL A 144 -3.95 -7.09 -14.66
N SER A 145 -3.99 -8.05 -15.58
CA SER A 145 -2.86 -8.92 -15.90
C SER A 145 -2.11 -8.42 -17.13
N TYR A 146 -0.81 -8.18 -16.99
CA TYR A 146 0.08 -7.81 -18.10
C TYR A 146 1.54 -8.11 -17.75
N THR A 147 2.39 -8.24 -18.76
CA THR A 147 3.84 -8.48 -18.60
C THR A 147 4.61 -7.19 -18.86
N PRO A 148 5.32 -6.61 -17.88
CA PRO A 148 6.17 -5.46 -18.10
C PRO A 148 7.32 -5.81 -19.06
N CYS A 149 7.64 -4.90 -19.98
CA CYS A 149 8.78 -5.08 -20.90
C CYS A 149 10.13 -5.22 -20.18
N ALA A 150 10.24 -4.64 -18.96
CA ALA A 150 11.42 -4.73 -18.13
C ALA A 150 11.52 -6.04 -17.31
N GLN A 151 10.52 -6.93 -17.34
CA GLN A 151 10.45 -8.09 -16.44
C GLN A 151 11.70 -8.98 -16.52
N ALA A 152 12.21 -9.24 -17.73
CA ALA A 152 13.41 -10.05 -17.95
C ALA A 152 14.72 -9.41 -17.48
N TRP A 153 14.70 -8.12 -17.11
CA TRP A 153 15.84 -7.40 -16.55
C TRP A 153 15.72 -7.22 -15.03
N LEU A 154 14.56 -7.52 -14.45
CA LEU A 154 14.28 -7.40 -13.02
C LEU A 154 14.37 -8.76 -12.30
N TYR A 155 14.14 -9.86 -13.02
CA TYR A 155 14.13 -11.22 -12.48
C TYR A 155 14.89 -12.17 -13.41
N GLU A 156 15.62 -13.13 -12.81
CA GLU A 156 16.36 -14.20 -13.49
C GLU A 156 15.48 -15.41 -13.83
#